data_AF-A0A934WQN6-F1
#
_entry.id   AF-A0A934WQN6-F1
#
_cell.length_a   1.000
_cell.length_b   1.000
_cell.length_c   1.000
_cell.angle_alpha   90.00
_cell.angle_beta   90.00
_cell.angle_gamma   90.00
#
_symmetry.space_group_name_H-M   'P 1'
#
loop_
_entity.id
_entity.type
_entity.pdbx_description
1 polymer ?
#
loop_
_entity_poly.entity_id
_entity_poly.type
_entity_poly.pdbx_seq_one_letter_code
_entity_poly.pdbx_strand_id
1 'polypeptide(L)' 'MAIIESELGFPKDYLKKGGGLVRIDIEDTIGLDVRIPSGNETGANDLWIPGGYTSGGVPEAVTNTIPLDNTQITKLNFN' A
#
# COMPACT_ATOMS: atom_id res chain seq x y z
N MET A 1 -14.04 -3.59 9.25
CA MET A 1 -12.60 -3.59 9.58
C MET A 1 -11.95 -4.95 9.39
N ALA A 2 -12.45 -6.04 9.98
CA ALA A 2 -11.80 -7.36 9.92
C ALA A 2 -11.52 -7.90 8.50
N ILE A 3 -12.41 -7.65 7.53
CA ILE A 3 -12.17 -8.04 6.12
C ILE A 3 -10.97 -7.26 5.57
N ILE A 4 -10.93 -5.94 5.74
CA ILE A 4 -9.84 -5.10 5.23
C ILE A 4 -8.50 -5.47 5.89
N GLU A 5 -8.48 -5.73 7.20
CA GLU A 5 -7.27 -6.22 7.88
C GLU A 5 -6.80 -7.53 7.26
N SER A 6 -7.71 -8.48 7.00
CA SER A 6 -7.39 -9.75 6.34
C SER A 6 -6.83 -9.55 4.93
N GLU A 7 -7.48 -8.74 4.09
CA GLU A 7 -7.03 -8.48 2.71
C GLU A 7 -5.68 -7.77 2.66
N LEU A 8 -5.39 -6.91 3.65
CA LEU A 8 -4.11 -6.20 3.77
C LEU A 8 -3.03 -7.01 4.54
N GLY A 9 -3.35 -8.23 5.00
CA GLY A 9 -2.41 -9.08 5.74
C GLY A 9 -2.12 -8.63 7.18
N PHE A 10 -2.97 -7.78 7.77
CA PHE A 10 -2.84 -7.34 9.16
C PHE A 10 -3.53 -8.30 10.14
N PRO A 11 -2.97 -8.50 11.35
CA PRO A 11 -3.66 -9.19 12.42
C PRO A 11 -4.98 -8.52 12.78
N LYS A 12 -5.92 -9.31 13.30
CA LYS A 12 -7.21 -8.81 13.80
C LYS A 12 -7.01 -7.65 14.80
N ASP A 13 -7.80 -6.60 14.62
CA ASP A 13 -7.83 -5.36 15.41
C ASP A 13 -6.55 -4.49 15.33
N TYR A 14 -5.60 -4.81 14.44
CA TYR A 14 -4.37 -4.04 14.26
C TYR A 14 -4.66 -2.58 13.88
N LEU A 15 -5.50 -2.35 12.86
CA LEU A 15 -5.79 -1.00 12.38
C LEU A 15 -6.65 -0.22 13.38
N LYS A 16 -7.56 -0.91 14.08
CA LYS A 16 -8.40 -0.30 15.13
C LYS A 16 -7.55 0.22 16.29
N LYS A 17 -6.53 -0.53 16.72
CA LYS A 17 -5.62 -0.13 17.80
C LYS A 17 -4.53 0.84 17.34
N GLY A 18 -4.16 0.80 16.06
CA GLY A 18 -3.07 1.56 15.46
C GLY A 18 -3.39 2.96 14.95
N GLY A 19 -4.60 3.49 15.20
CA GLY A 19 -5.00 4.86 14.80
C GLY A 19 -5.87 4.94 13.54
N GLY A 20 -6.22 3.80 12.95
CA GLY A 20 -7.15 3.68 11.82
C GLY A 20 -6.45 3.38 10.49
N LEU A 21 -7.16 3.67 9.40
CA LEU A 21 -6.69 3.45 8.03
C LEU A 21 -6.78 4.74 7.23
N VAL A 22 -5.77 4.99 6.40
CA VAL A 22 -5.72 6.08 5.44
C VAL A 22 -5.54 5.49 4.05
N ARG A 23 -6.28 6.03 3.08
CA ARG A 23 -6.09 5.78 1.65
C ARG A 23 -5.43 7.01 1.03
N ILE A 24 -4.42 6.77 0.19
CA ILE A 24 -3.73 7.80 -0.58
C ILE A 24 -4.03 7.51 -2.04
N ASP A 25 -4.64 8.48 -2.71
CA ASP A 25 -4.91 8.45 -4.14
C ASP A 25 -3.92 9.36 -4.87
N ILE A 26 -3.40 8.86 -6.00
CA ILE A 26 -2.52 9.58 -6.90
C ILE A 26 -3.17 9.54 -8.28
N GLU A 27 -3.64 10.68 -8.77
CA GLU A 27 -4.31 10.75 -10.08
C GLU A 27 -3.32 10.78 -11.25
N ASP A 28 -2.20 11.49 -11.08
CA ASP A 28 -1.16 11.59 -12.10
C ASP A 28 0.09 10.81 -11.68
N THR A 29 0.44 9.82 -12.50
CA THR A 29 1.62 8.96 -12.30
C THR A 29 2.76 9.29 -13.25
N ILE A 30 2.58 10.28 -14.13
CA ILE A 30 3.61 10.73 -15.07
C ILE A 30 4.81 11.25 -14.28
N GLY A 31 6.01 10.78 -14.66
CA GLY A 31 7.26 11.17 -14.02
C GLY A 31 7.55 10.49 -12.69
N LEU A 32 6.66 9.63 -12.17
CA LEU A 32 6.90 8.87 -10.94
C LEU A 32 7.77 7.62 -11.12
N ASP A 33 8.14 7.27 -12.36
CA ASP A 33 8.92 6.07 -12.68
C ASP A 33 8.31 4.79 -12.08
N VAL A 34 7.04 4.55 -12.41
CA VAL A 34 6.29 3.35 -11.96
C VAL A 34 6.92 2.09 -12.55
N ARG A 35 7.33 1.16 -11.69
CA ARG A 35 8.05 -0.06 -12.08
C ARG A 35 7.66 -1.25 -11.21
N ILE A 36 7.91 -2.46 -11.72
CA ILE A 36 7.74 -3.70 -10.96
C ILE A 36 8.80 -3.75 -9.84
N PRO A 37 8.45 -4.06 -8.58
CA PRO A 37 9.41 -4.20 -7.50
C PRO A 37 10.43 -5.30 -7.77
N SER A 38 11.66 -5.09 -7.31
CA SER A 38 12.78 -6.04 -7.45
C SER A 38 13.03 -6.87 -6.20
N GLY A 39 12.44 -6.50 -5.07
CA GLY A 39 12.70 -7.09 -3.75
C GLY A 39 13.92 -6.49 -3.04
N ASN A 40 14.63 -5.55 -3.66
CA ASN A 40 15.76 -4.83 -3.06
C ASN A 40 15.36 -3.46 -2.48
N GLU A 41 14.08 -3.12 -2.50
CA GLU A 41 13.57 -1.87 -1.95
C GLU A 41 13.60 -1.91 -0.41
N THR A 42 13.83 -0.77 0.26
CA THR A 42 13.94 -0.67 1.73
C THR A 42 12.76 -1.27 2.50
N GLY A 43 11.56 -1.32 1.88
CA GLY A 43 10.35 -1.88 2.47
C GLY A 43 10.08 -3.36 2.15
N ALA A 44 10.88 -3.98 1.29
CA ALA A 44 10.75 -5.40 0.97
C ALA A 44 11.09 -6.26 2.21
N ASN A 45 10.40 -7.39 2.35
CA ASN A 45 10.56 -8.32 3.47
C ASN A 45 10.38 -9.77 2.99
N ASP A 46 10.47 -10.74 3.90
CA ASP A 46 10.41 -12.17 3.60
C ASP A 46 9.10 -12.65 2.94
N LEU A 47 8.05 -11.83 2.93
CA LEU A 47 6.78 -12.12 2.25
C LEU A 47 6.73 -11.62 0.81
N TRP A 48 7.68 -10.78 0.38
CA TRP A 48 7.72 -10.28 -1.00
C TRP A 48 7.95 -11.43 -1.98
N ILE A 49 7.27 -11.37 -3.13
CA ILE A 49 7.43 -12.34 -4.23
C ILE A 49 7.65 -11.60 -5.55
N PRO A 50 8.45 -12.16 -6.48
CA PRO A 50 8.64 -11.57 -7.80
C PRO A 50 7.35 -11.66 -8.64
N GLY A 51 7.14 -10.68 -9.52
CA GLY A 51 6.08 -10.72 -10.54
C GLY A 51 5.08 -9.57 -10.50
N GLY A 52 5.22 -8.61 -9.59
CA GLY A 52 4.36 -7.42 -9.52
C GLY A 52 3.03 -7.68 -8.83
N TYR A 53 3.00 -8.62 -7.88
CA TYR A 53 1.85 -8.90 -7.04
C TYR A 53 2.31 -9.09 -5.59
N THR A 54 1.50 -8.65 -4.64
CA THR A 54 1.67 -9.00 -3.23
C THR A 54 1.51 -10.51 -3.04
N SER A 55 1.98 -11.05 -1.91
CA SER A 55 1.73 -12.45 -1.54
C SER A 55 0.25 -12.80 -1.38
N GLY A 56 -0.62 -11.78 -1.26
CA GLY A 56 -2.08 -11.91 -1.25
C GLY A 56 -2.73 -11.86 -2.64
N GLY A 57 -1.96 -11.69 -3.72
CA GLY A 57 -2.46 -11.68 -5.11
C GLY A 57 -2.93 -10.33 -5.63
N VAL A 58 -2.65 -9.23 -4.93
CA VAL A 58 -3.00 -7.86 -5.35
C VAL A 58 -1.87 -7.27 -6.19
N PRO A 59 -2.14 -6.59 -7.34
CA PRO A 59 -1.08 -5.93 -8.12
C PRO A 59 -0.25 -4.95 -7.29
N GLU A 60 1.07 -4.97 -7.50
CA GLU A 60 2.03 -4.15 -6.77
C GLU A 60 3.02 -3.47 -7.74
N ALA A 61 3.32 -2.20 -7.46
CA ALA A 61 4.32 -1.42 -8.16
C ALA A 61 5.08 -0.53 -7.16
N VAL A 62 6.28 -0.10 -7.55
CA VAL A 62 7.06 0.90 -6.82
C VAL A 62 7.25 2.13 -7.69
N THR A 63 7.42 3.27 -7.03
CA THR A 63 7.59 4.58 -7.66
C THR A 63 8.74 5.33 -7.01
N ASN A 64 9.12 6.45 -7.58
CA ASN A 64 9.80 7.51 -6.84
C ASN A 64 8.85 8.13 -5.81
N THR A 65 9.40 8.89 -4.86
CA THR A 65 8.60 9.57 -3.83
C THR A 65 7.53 10.46 -4.47
N ILE A 66 6.28 10.26 -4.06
CA ILE A 66 5.15 11.04 -4.54
C ILE A 66 5.12 12.39 -3.81
N PRO A 67 5.10 13.53 -4.52
CA PRO A 67 4.91 14.85 -3.91
C PRO A 67 3.56 14.95 -3.19
N LEU A 68 3.54 15.55 -2.00
CA LEU A 68 2.33 15.60 -1.17
C LEU A 68 1.18 16.36 -1.84
N ASP A 69 1.49 17.40 -2.59
CA ASP A 69 0.55 18.20 -3.39
C ASP A 69 -0.08 17.43 -4.56
N ASN A 70 0.50 16.29 -4.95
CA ASN A 70 -0.03 15.37 -5.95
C ASN A 70 -0.84 14.20 -5.32
N THR A 71 -1.19 14.30 -4.03
CA THR A 71 -1.94 13.24 -3.33
C THR A 71 -3.29 13.73 -2.82
N GLN A 72 -4.30 12.87 -2.91
CA GLN A 72 -5.53 13.00 -2.13
C GLN A 72 -5.47 12.00 -0.98
N ILE A 73 -5.50 12.49 0.25
CA ILE A 73 -5.39 11.69 1.47
C ILE A 73 -6.75 11.61 2.14
N THR A 74 -7.30 10.39 2.23
CA THR A 74 -8.60 10.14 2.84
C THR A 74 -8.46 9.25 4.07
N LYS A 75 -8.84 9.75 5.25
CA LYS A 75 -9.00 8.90 6.44
C LYS A 75 -10.29 8.09 6.31
N LEU A 76 -10.16 6.77 6.31
CA LEU A 76 -11.29 5.87 6.21
C LEU A 76 -11.87 5.63 7.61
N ASN A 77 -13.10 6.13 7.81
CA ASN A 77 -13.87 5.88 9.02
C ASN A 77 -14.77 4.68 8.79
N PHE A 78 -14.69 3.68 9.67
CA PHE A 78 -15.55 2.52 9.64
C PHE A 78 -16.42 2.56 10.89
N ASN A 79 -17.74 2.56 10.70
CA ASN A 79 -18.72 2.38 11.77
C ASN A 79 -18.75 0.92 12.23
#